data_AF-A0A924GH12-F1
#
_entry.id   AF-A0A924GH12-F1
#
_cell.length_a   1.000
_cell.length_b   1.000
_cell.length_c   1.000
_cell.angle_alpha   90.00
_cell.angle_beta   90.00
_cell.angle_gamma   90.00
#
_symmetry.space_group_name_H-M   'P 1'
#
loop_
_entity.id
_entity.type
_entity.pdbx_description
1 polymer ?
#
loop_
_entity_poly.entity_id
_entity_poly.type
_entity_poly.pdbx_seq_one_letter_code
_entity_poly.pdbx_strand_id
1 'polypeptide(L)'
;MVPAEALAALSSLSLDEPELDALTLGRRIRELRTNRRMTLDALAAAIDRAPSQVSMMENGKREPRLSMLRTIALALGTTVEDLMRTDAPSERAALEISVERAQRGPVFQALGLPRIRVSKGQSDDTLQTILSLHNEIDRLNRERAATPEEARRANSALRQIMRQQDNYFPELEAQALELLTAVGHSGGPVSQQLVADMATHLGFSLHYVNDLPHSTRSVTDKRNGRIYLPTERSASRDSRSPIVQAFASHLCAHEEPKNYAEFLRQRVETNYLTAAILLPERDAVRMLTEAKTLRRISMEDLRDAFAVSYETAAHRFTNLATARLDIPVHFMKVHESGTIIKAYENDNVRFPSDALGAVEGTTVCRSWTARTVFDVEDRFSAWYQYTDMPAGSFWCTSRIEKAKEGEYSVSVGVPFAHVKWFRGRETANRAVSKCPDESCCRRAPDNLAGRWAGQSWPAARTPTSLLAALPTGTFPGVDQTEVYEFLEAHSPH
;
A
#
# COMPACT_ATOMS: atom_id res chain seq x y z
N MET A 1 26.82 -12.58 4.01
CA MET A 1 26.64 -12.08 2.64
C MET A 1 25.81 -13.12 1.90
N VAL A 2 24.49 -12.96 1.93
CA VAL A 2 23.55 -13.91 1.28
C VAL A 2 23.39 -13.47 -0.18
N PRO A 3 23.48 -14.37 -1.18
CA PRO A 3 23.46 -13.97 -2.59
C PRO A 3 22.08 -13.45 -3.01
N ALA A 4 22.06 -12.44 -3.88
CA ALA A 4 20.87 -11.77 -4.41
C ALA A 4 19.90 -12.70 -5.19
N GLU A 5 20.34 -13.90 -5.57
CA GLU A 5 19.52 -14.92 -6.24
C GLU A 5 18.47 -15.56 -5.31
N ALA A 6 18.68 -15.52 -3.98
CA ALA A 6 17.72 -16.05 -3.01
C ALA A 6 16.45 -15.16 -2.87
N LEU A 7 16.54 -13.87 -3.21
CA LEU A 7 15.39 -12.94 -3.15
C LEU A 7 14.45 -13.09 -4.35
N ALA A 8 14.94 -13.54 -5.51
CA ALA A 8 14.14 -13.67 -6.72
C ALA A 8 13.23 -14.92 -6.70
N ALA A 9 13.60 -15.95 -5.94
CA ALA A 9 12.81 -17.19 -5.82
C ALA A 9 11.50 -17.02 -5.02
N LEU A 10 11.36 -15.94 -4.24
CA LEU A 10 10.19 -15.66 -3.40
C LEU A 10 8.97 -15.11 -4.17
N SER A 11 9.13 -14.80 -5.47
CA SER A 11 8.08 -14.19 -6.31
C SER A 11 7.12 -15.19 -6.98
N SER A 12 7.35 -16.50 -6.86
CA SER A 12 6.65 -17.51 -7.69
C SER A 12 5.92 -18.62 -6.94
N LEU A 13 5.67 -18.49 -5.64
CA LEU A 13 4.95 -19.51 -4.88
C LEU A 13 3.46 -19.13 -4.77
N SER A 14 2.67 -19.83 -5.57
CA SER A 14 1.21 -19.89 -5.60
C SER A 14 0.57 -19.91 -4.21
N LEU A 15 -0.36 -18.97 -3.97
CA LEU A 15 -1.24 -18.95 -2.82
C LEU A 15 -2.42 -19.93 -3.05
N ASP A 16 -2.59 -20.82 -2.07
CA ASP A 16 -3.84 -21.37 -1.55
C ASP A 16 -4.85 -22.02 -2.53
N GLU A 17 -4.61 -23.30 -2.83
CA GLU A 17 -5.69 -24.30 -2.80
C GLU A 17 -5.61 -25.07 -1.45
N PRO A 18 -6.72 -25.53 -0.86
CA PRO A 18 -6.70 -26.33 0.37
C PRO A 18 -6.18 -27.74 0.05
N GLU A 19 -4.88 -27.85 -0.21
CA GLU A 19 -4.16 -29.12 -0.31
C GLU A 19 -4.25 -29.79 1.08
N LEU A 20 -4.98 -30.90 1.14
CA LEU A 20 -5.17 -31.72 2.34
C LEU A 20 -3.84 -31.90 3.07
N ASP A 21 -3.78 -31.44 4.33
CA ASP A 21 -2.51 -31.26 5.02
C ASP A 21 -1.79 -32.59 5.31
N ALA A 22 -0.83 -32.93 4.44
CA ALA A 22 -0.01 -34.13 4.53
C ALA A 22 0.72 -34.27 5.88
N LEU A 23 0.98 -33.17 6.59
CA LEU A 23 1.55 -33.21 7.95
C LEU A 23 0.53 -33.71 8.97
N THR A 24 -0.68 -33.16 8.97
CA THR A 24 -1.77 -33.57 9.86
C THR A 24 -2.16 -35.03 9.62
N LEU A 25 -2.31 -35.42 8.34
CA LEU A 25 -2.53 -36.81 7.93
C LEU A 25 -1.42 -37.74 8.44
N GLY A 26 -0.15 -37.38 8.23
CA GLY A 26 1.00 -38.18 8.67
C GLY A 26 1.04 -38.38 10.19
N ARG A 27 0.74 -37.32 10.96
CA ARG A 27 0.68 -37.39 12.42
C ARG A 27 -0.47 -38.27 12.91
N ARG A 28 -1.61 -38.24 12.22
CA ARG A 28 -2.75 -39.09 12.54
C ARG A 28 -2.45 -40.57 12.32
N ILE A 29 -1.80 -40.92 11.20
CA ILE A 29 -1.34 -42.28 10.90
C ILE A 29 -0.40 -42.77 12.01
N ARG A 30 0.57 -41.93 12.42
CA ARG A 30 1.53 -42.26 13.49
C ARG A 30 0.84 -42.49 14.83
N GLU A 31 -0.13 -41.68 15.18
CA GLU A 31 -0.87 -41.79 16.43
C GLU A 31 -1.71 -43.06 16.48
N LEU A 32 -2.52 -43.31 15.44
CA LEU A 32 -3.32 -44.54 15.33
C LEU A 32 -2.47 -45.81 15.35
N ARG A 33 -1.32 -45.79 14.66
CA ARG A 33 -0.35 -46.90 14.71
C ARG A 33 0.17 -47.12 16.12
N THR A 34 0.53 -46.05 16.83
CA THR A 34 1.10 -46.12 18.18
C THR A 34 0.05 -46.57 19.21
N ASN A 35 -1.20 -46.11 19.10
CA ASN A 35 -2.31 -46.53 19.94
C ASN A 35 -2.61 -48.03 19.80
N ARG A 36 -2.40 -48.58 18.59
CA ARG A 36 -2.48 -50.02 18.31
C ARG A 36 -1.20 -50.80 18.64
N ARG A 37 -0.19 -50.15 19.24
CA ARG A 37 1.13 -50.74 19.56
C ARG A 37 1.82 -51.39 18.36
N MET A 38 1.52 -50.93 17.14
CA MET A 38 2.13 -51.42 15.92
C MET A 38 3.50 -50.75 15.71
N THR A 39 4.52 -51.54 15.39
CA THR A 39 5.83 -51.02 14.97
C THR A 39 5.73 -50.41 13.57
N LEU A 40 6.70 -49.58 13.20
CA LEU A 40 6.77 -49.00 11.85
C LEU A 40 6.88 -50.11 10.79
N ASP A 41 7.66 -51.16 11.09
CA ASP A 41 7.81 -52.35 10.23
C ASP A 41 6.51 -53.16 10.12
N ALA A 42 5.72 -53.26 11.20
CA ALA A 42 4.44 -53.96 11.19
C ALA A 42 3.42 -53.24 10.29
N LEU A 43 3.35 -51.90 10.36
CA LEU A 43 2.48 -51.15 9.45
C LEU A 43 2.97 -51.23 8.00
N ALA A 44 4.28 -51.13 7.79
CA ALA A 44 4.91 -51.29 6.47
C ALA A 44 4.58 -52.64 5.83
N ALA A 45 4.70 -53.73 6.58
CA ALA A 45 4.33 -55.07 6.13
C ALA A 45 2.82 -55.16 5.82
N ALA A 46 1.97 -54.58 6.66
CA ALA A 46 0.51 -54.61 6.48
C ALA A 46 0.03 -53.87 5.22
N ILE A 47 0.80 -52.89 4.73
CA ILE A 47 0.47 -52.11 3.53
C ILE A 47 1.37 -52.45 2.32
N ASP A 48 2.20 -53.49 2.42
CA ASP A 48 3.16 -53.93 1.40
C ASP A 48 4.12 -52.80 0.94
N ARG A 49 4.73 -52.09 1.90
CA ARG A 49 5.67 -50.99 1.63
C ARG A 49 6.92 -51.08 2.48
N ALA A 50 7.97 -50.37 2.06
CA ALA A 50 9.18 -50.28 2.85
C ALA A 50 8.94 -49.42 4.11
N PRO A 51 9.56 -49.76 5.26
CA PRO A 51 9.49 -48.95 6.48
C PRO A 51 9.85 -47.46 6.25
N SER A 52 10.82 -47.20 5.38
CA SER A 52 11.21 -45.84 4.98
C SER A 52 10.07 -45.06 4.32
N GLN A 53 9.21 -45.71 3.54
CA GLN A 53 8.07 -45.06 2.89
C GLN A 53 6.98 -44.72 3.89
N VAL A 54 6.70 -45.60 4.87
CA VAL A 54 5.77 -45.30 5.97
C VAL A 54 6.28 -44.10 6.79
N SER A 55 7.58 -44.06 7.11
CA SER A 55 8.19 -42.92 7.80
C SER A 55 8.05 -41.60 7.01
N MET A 56 8.20 -41.65 5.69
CA MET A 56 8.00 -40.46 4.85
C MET A 56 6.55 -39.97 4.85
N MET A 57 5.58 -40.88 4.90
CA MET A 57 4.16 -40.56 5.04
C MET A 57 3.85 -39.99 6.44
N GLU A 58 4.32 -40.62 7.52
CA GLU A 58 4.09 -40.16 8.90
C GLU A 58 4.69 -38.78 9.24
N ASN A 59 5.68 -38.35 8.46
CA ASN A 59 6.34 -37.05 8.63
C ASN A 59 5.87 -35.99 7.60
N GLY A 60 4.81 -36.28 6.82
CA GLY A 60 4.28 -35.35 5.83
C GLY A 60 5.31 -34.94 4.77
N LYS A 61 6.27 -35.84 4.46
CA LYS A 61 7.26 -35.67 3.39
C LYS A 61 6.81 -36.30 2.07
N ARG A 62 5.82 -37.19 2.13
CA ARG A 62 5.24 -37.84 0.95
C ARG A 62 3.77 -38.11 1.19
N GLU A 63 2.94 -37.58 0.32
CA GLU A 63 1.51 -37.80 0.40
C GLU A 63 1.13 -39.16 -0.22
N PRO A 64 0.35 -40.00 0.49
CA PRO A 64 -0.13 -41.27 -0.04
C PRO A 64 -1.27 -41.05 -1.06
N ARG A 65 -1.25 -41.81 -2.16
CA ARG A 65 -2.38 -41.85 -3.10
C ARG A 65 -3.64 -42.41 -2.42
N LEU A 66 -4.82 -42.07 -2.92
CA LEU A 66 -6.10 -42.53 -2.37
C LEU A 66 -6.21 -44.05 -2.19
N SER A 67 -5.64 -44.84 -3.12
CA SER A 67 -5.58 -46.30 -2.99
C SER A 67 -4.74 -46.74 -1.79
N MET A 68 -3.62 -46.08 -1.53
CA MET A 68 -2.76 -46.33 -0.37
C MET A 68 -3.44 -45.91 0.94
N LEU A 69 -4.16 -44.79 0.94
CA LEU A 69 -4.93 -44.33 2.10
C LEU A 69 -5.98 -45.37 2.52
N ARG A 70 -6.67 -46.00 1.56
CA ARG A 70 -7.60 -47.11 1.85
C ARG A 70 -6.90 -48.28 2.51
N THR A 71 -5.72 -48.68 2.01
CA THR A 71 -4.92 -49.77 2.60
C THR A 71 -4.46 -49.42 4.02
N ILE A 72 -4.01 -48.18 4.25
CA ILE A 72 -3.61 -47.69 5.57
C ILE A 72 -4.82 -47.68 6.52
N ALA A 73 -5.98 -47.21 6.08
CA ALA A 73 -7.20 -47.18 6.87
C ALA A 73 -7.62 -48.60 7.30
N LEU A 74 -7.59 -49.56 6.38
CA LEU A 74 -7.85 -50.98 6.66
C LEU A 74 -6.84 -51.55 7.67
N ALA A 75 -5.54 -51.34 7.46
CA ALA A 75 -4.48 -51.83 8.35
C ALA A 75 -4.57 -51.22 9.76
N LEU A 76 -5.00 -49.96 9.86
CA LEU A 76 -5.19 -49.25 11.12
C LEU A 76 -6.62 -49.36 11.66
N GLY A 77 -7.51 -50.16 11.06
CA GLY A 77 -8.89 -50.32 11.51
C GLY A 77 -9.64 -49.00 11.73
N THR A 78 -9.57 -48.10 10.74
CA THR A 78 -10.24 -46.79 10.70
C THR A 78 -10.81 -46.52 9.30
N THR A 79 -11.44 -45.37 9.08
CA THR A 79 -11.95 -44.96 7.77
C THR A 79 -11.01 -43.98 7.08
N VAL A 80 -11.13 -43.85 5.74
CA VAL A 80 -10.38 -42.81 5.01
C VAL A 80 -10.82 -41.41 5.47
N GLU A 81 -12.11 -41.24 5.75
CA GLU A 81 -12.68 -39.99 6.26
C GLU A 81 -12.03 -39.58 7.60
N ASP A 82 -11.89 -40.53 8.54
CA ASP A 82 -11.22 -40.29 9.82
C ASP A 82 -9.74 -39.90 9.64
N LEU A 83 -9.04 -40.51 8.68
CA LEU A 83 -7.65 -40.18 8.38
C LEU A 83 -7.50 -38.78 7.77
N MET A 84 -8.51 -38.30 7.04
CA MET A 84 -8.48 -37.03 6.32
C MET A 84 -9.03 -35.84 7.12
N ARG A 85 -9.48 -36.02 8.37
CA ARG A 85 -9.93 -34.86 9.16
C ARG A 85 -8.78 -33.88 9.39
N THR A 86 -9.13 -32.60 9.38
CA THR A 86 -8.20 -31.46 9.45
C THR A 86 -7.78 -31.10 10.88
N ASP A 87 -8.45 -31.64 11.90
CA ASP A 87 -8.09 -31.40 13.29
C ASP A 87 -6.81 -32.14 13.69
N ALA A 88 -6.06 -31.59 14.65
CA ALA A 88 -4.88 -32.27 15.16
C ALA A 88 -5.30 -33.51 15.99
N PRO A 89 -4.62 -34.66 15.85
CA PRO A 89 -4.94 -35.88 16.60
C PRO A 89 -4.86 -35.73 18.13
N SER A 90 -3.97 -34.86 18.60
CA SER A 90 -3.71 -34.56 20.00
C SER A 90 -3.10 -33.16 20.15
N GLU A 91 -3.17 -32.55 21.33
CA GLU A 91 -2.55 -31.23 21.61
C GLU A 91 -1.05 -31.24 21.30
N ARG A 92 -0.38 -32.33 21.70
CA ARG A 92 1.02 -32.59 21.37
C ARG A 92 1.26 -32.59 19.86
N ALA A 93 0.44 -33.31 19.09
CA ALA A 93 0.56 -33.35 17.64
C ALA A 93 0.32 -31.97 17.01
N ALA A 94 -0.59 -31.17 17.57
CA ALA A 94 -0.81 -29.79 17.13
C ALA A 94 0.45 -28.93 17.26
N LEU A 95 1.16 -29.04 18.39
CA LEU A 95 2.44 -28.36 18.61
C LEU A 95 3.51 -28.84 17.62
N GLU A 96 3.65 -30.15 17.42
CA GLU A 96 4.63 -30.70 16.46
C GLU A 96 4.36 -30.23 15.02
N ILE A 97 3.10 -30.21 14.59
CA ILE A 97 2.69 -29.73 13.26
C ILE A 97 3.00 -28.25 13.12
N SER A 98 2.66 -27.45 14.13
CA SER A 98 2.87 -26.00 14.12
C SER A 98 4.35 -25.65 14.04
N VAL A 99 5.22 -26.36 14.79
CA VAL A 99 6.68 -26.16 14.74
C VAL A 99 7.22 -26.57 13.37
N GLU A 100 6.78 -27.69 12.82
CA GLU A 100 7.22 -28.13 11.48
C GLU A 100 6.78 -27.16 10.38
N ARG A 101 5.58 -26.57 10.49
CA ARG A 101 5.12 -25.49 9.58
C ARG A 101 5.96 -24.23 9.73
N ALA A 102 6.19 -23.77 10.96
CA ALA A 102 7.04 -22.60 11.24
C ALA A 102 8.46 -22.77 10.65
N GLN A 103 9.04 -23.97 10.78
CA GLN A 103 10.34 -24.30 10.21
C GLN A 103 10.37 -24.39 8.68
N ARG A 104 9.23 -24.69 8.04
CA ARG A 104 9.06 -24.63 6.58
C ARG A 104 8.76 -23.22 6.09
N GLY A 105 8.32 -22.33 6.98
CA GLY A 105 7.94 -20.95 6.69
C GLY A 105 9.11 -20.03 6.31
N PRO A 106 8.80 -18.84 5.79
CA PRO A 106 9.77 -17.90 5.21
C PRO A 106 10.77 -17.36 6.24
N VAL A 107 10.36 -17.15 7.50
CA VAL A 107 11.24 -16.62 8.57
C VAL A 107 12.43 -17.55 8.84
N PHE A 108 12.18 -18.86 8.99
CA PHE A 108 13.24 -19.85 9.24
C PHE A 108 14.18 -19.97 8.04
N GLN A 109 13.65 -19.91 6.82
CA GLN A 109 14.45 -19.94 5.60
C GLN A 109 15.32 -18.69 5.46
N ALA A 110 14.77 -17.51 5.71
CA ALA A 110 15.48 -16.23 5.61
C ALA A 110 16.61 -16.10 6.64
N LEU A 111 16.40 -16.59 7.87
CA LEU A 111 17.42 -16.60 8.93
C LEU A 111 18.49 -17.69 8.74
N GLY A 112 18.30 -18.63 7.79
CA GLY A 112 19.23 -19.72 7.55
C GLY A 112 19.39 -20.68 8.74
N LEU A 113 18.35 -20.82 9.57
CA LEU A 113 18.40 -21.63 10.78
C LEU A 113 18.43 -23.13 10.44
N PRO A 114 19.20 -23.94 11.19
CA PRO A 114 19.17 -25.39 11.02
C PRO A 114 17.80 -25.94 11.44
N ARG A 115 17.28 -26.91 10.67
CA ARG A 115 16.01 -27.57 11.00
C ARG A 115 16.19 -28.47 12.22
N ILE A 116 15.38 -28.23 13.23
CA ILE A 116 15.28 -29.03 14.45
C ILE A 116 14.37 -30.23 14.15
N ARG A 117 14.90 -31.43 14.37
CA ARG A 117 14.11 -32.65 14.27
C ARG A 117 13.21 -32.77 15.49
N VAL A 118 11.91 -32.60 15.29
CA VAL A 118 10.92 -32.77 16.36
C VAL A 118 10.88 -34.24 16.79
N SER A 119 11.24 -34.52 18.04
CA SER A 119 11.35 -35.89 18.57
C SER A 119 10.62 -36.04 19.90
N LYS A 120 10.38 -37.29 20.32
CA LYS A 120 9.73 -37.61 21.60
C LYS A 120 10.49 -37.07 22.83
N GLY A 121 11.77 -36.73 22.69
CA GLY A 121 12.60 -36.24 23.81
C GLY A 121 12.45 -34.75 24.09
N GLN A 122 11.74 -33.99 23.26
CA GLN A 122 11.49 -32.56 23.51
C GLN A 122 10.22 -32.40 24.34
N SER A 123 10.21 -31.51 25.34
CA SER A 123 8.99 -31.22 26.10
C SER A 123 8.01 -30.34 25.33
N ASP A 124 6.74 -30.35 25.75
CA ASP A 124 5.68 -29.50 25.20
C ASP A 124 6.04 -28.02 25.41
N ASP A 125 6.55 -27.67 26.59
CA ASP A 125 7.06 -26.33 26.91
C ASP A 125 8.15 -25.86 25.93
N THR A 126 9.01 -26.78 25.46
CA THR A 126 10.06 -26.46 24.48
C THR A 126 9.44 -26.12 23.13
N LEU A 127 8.49 -26.93 22.65
CA LEU A 127 7.81 -26.67 21.39
C LEU A 127 7.02 -25.35 21.45
N GLN A 128 6.34 -25.10 22.57
CA GLN A 128 5.59 -23.87 22.79
C GLN A 128 6.51 -22.65 22.85
N THR A 129 7.67 -22.75 23.52
CA THR A 129 8.67 -21.66 23.55
C THR A 129 9.21 -21.36 22.15
N ILE A 130 9.50 -22.39 21.35
CA ILE A 130 9.95 -22.20 19.95
C ILE A 130 8.87 -21.50 19.12
N LEU A 131 7.60 -21.88 19.28
CA LEU A 131 6.49 -21.23 18.59
C LEU A 131 6.30 -19.79 19.03
N SER A 132 6.33 -19.51 20.33
CA SER A 132 6.25 -18.15 20.86
C SER A 132 7.38 -17.28 20.34
N LEU A 133 8.62 -17.80 20.32
CA LEU A 133 9.77 -17.09 19.76
C LEU A 133 9.60 -16.86 18.25
N HIS A 134 9.14 -17.86 17.49
CA HIS A 134 8.88 -17.72 16.05
C HIS A 134 7.83 -16.63 15.78
N ASN A 135 6.71 -16.67 16.50
CA ASN A 135 5.63 -15.71 16.38
C ASN A 135 6.11 -14.30 16.73
N GLU A 136 6.95 -14.17 17.76
CA GLU A 136 7.54 -12.90 18.17
C GLU A 136 8.55 -12.36 17.14
N ILE A 137 9.39 -13.23 16.57
CA ILE A 137 10.31 -12.83 15.48
C ILE A 137 9.53 -12.42 14.23
N ASP A 138 8.47 -13.15 13.90
CA ASP A 138 7.61 -12.84 12.75
C ASP A 138 6.85 -11.53 12.98
N ARG A 139 6.39 -11.27 14.21
CA ARG A 139 5.84 -9.97 14.64
C ARG A 139 6.89 -8.86 14.49
N LEU A 140 8.08 -9.03 15.05
CA LEU A 140 9.17 -8.05 14.97
C LEU A 140 9.64 -7.80 13.53
N ASN A 141 9.62 -8.80 12.66
CA ASN A 141 9.94 -8.64 11.24
C ASN A 141 8.83 -7.88 10.50
N ARG A 142 7.56 -8.16 10.79
CA ARG A 142 6.43 -7.36 10.29
C ARG A 142 6.51 -5.91 10.79
N GLU A 143 6.94 -5.69 12.03
CA GLU A 143 7.18 -4.36 12.59
C GLU A 143 8.39 -3.66 11.95
N ARG A 144 9.42 -4.42 11.56
CA ARG A 144 10.61 -3.92 10.86
C ARG A 144 10.39 -3.69 9.36
N ALA A 145 9.34 -4.24 8.75
CA ALA A 145 9.01 -4.02 7.33
C ALA A 145 8.71 -2.55 6.97
N ALA A 146 8.64 -1.66 7.97
CA ALA A 146 8.70 -0.21 7.80
C ALA A 146 10.14 0.34 7.65
N THR A 147 11.10 -0.43 7.11
CA THR A 147 12.41 0.15 6.79
C THR A 147 12.28 1.20 5.69
N PRO A 148 13.05 2.31 5.73
CA PRO A 148 13.08 3.28 4.64
C PRO A 148 13.41 2.65 3.27
N GLU A 149 14.20 1.58 3.26
CA GLU A 149 14.61 0.86 2.05
C GLU A 149 13.45 0.07 1.41
N GLU A 150 12.69 -0.67 2.22
CA GLU A 150 11.51 -1.41 1.76
C GLU A 150 10.41 -0.46 1.29
N ALA A 151 10.22 0.64 2.02
CA ALA A 151 9.30 1.70 1.63
C ALA A 151 9.66 2.32 0.27
N ARG A 152 10.95 2.59 0.03
CA ARG A 152 11.43 3.08 -1.28
C ARG A 152 11.17 2.07 -2.39
N ARG A 153 11.47 0.78 -2.17
CA ARG A 153 11.26 -0.28 -3.18
C ARG A 153 9.78 -0.42 -3.54
N ALA A 154 8.91 -0.44 -2.53
CA ALA A 154 7.47 -0.55 -2.72
C ALA A 154 6.88 0.67 -3.48
N ASN A 155 7.30 1.90 -3.15
CA ASN A 155 6.89 3.11 -3.87
C ASN A 155 7.34 3.07 -5.35
N SER A 156 8.58 2.66 -5.62
CA SER A 156 9.08 2.55 -7.00
C SER A 156 8.30 1.50 -7.81
N ALA A 157 8.03 0.32 -7.24
CA ALA A 157 7.24 -0.72 -7.90
C ALA A 157 5.79 -0.25 -8.18
N LEU A 158 5.17 0.43 -7.22
CA LEU A 158 3.83 0.98 -7.37
C LEU A 158 3.76 2.04 -8.49
N ARG A 159 4.73 2.95 -8.55
CA ARG A 159 4.83 3.94 -9.64
C ARG A 159 4.98 3.28 -11.00
N GLN A 160 5.73 2.18 -11.09
CA GLN A 160 5.87 1.42 -12.34
C GLN A 160 4.53 0.82 -12.79
N ILE A 161 3.76 0.23 -11.88
CA ILE A 161 2.41 -0.31 -12.16
C ILE A 161 1.49 0.83 -12.63
N MET A 162 1.46 1.94 -11.89
CA MET A 162 0.66 3.11 -12.25
C MET A 162 1.01 3.61 -13.64
N ARG A 163 2.30 3.72 -13.97
CA ARG A 163 2.75 4.15 -15.30
C ARG A 163 2.35 3.18 -16.42
N GLN A 164 2.37 1.88 -16.18
CA GLN A 164 1.98 0.87 -17.17
C GLN A 164 0.48 0.93 -17.52
N GLN A 165 -0.35 1.41 -16.60
CA GLN A 165 -1.80 1.53 -16.77
C GLN A 165 -2.24 2.99 -16.98
N ASP A 166 -1.30 3.89 -17.27
CA ASP A 166 -1.56 5.33 -17.41
C ASP A 166 -2.28 5.97 -16.20
N ASN A 167 -2.09 5.36 -15.03
CA ASN A 167 -2.69 5.71 -13.75
C ASN A 167 -4.23 5.72 -13.81
N TYR A 168 -4.80 4.85 -14.64
CA TYR A 168 -6.23 4.62 -14.79
C TYR A 168 -6.58 3.20 -14.34
N PHE A 169 -7.56 3.06 -13.43
CA PHE A 169 -7.98 1.79 -12.85
C PHE A 169 -9.45 1.51 -13.21
N PRO A 170 -9.73 0.78 -14.31
CA PRO A 170 -11.08 0.58 -14.82
C PRO A 170 -12.03 -0.06 -13.80
N GLU A 171 -11.53 -0.97 -12.97
CA GLU A 171 -12.33 -1.68 -11.97
C GLU A 171 -12.85 -0.71 -10.89
N LEU A 172 -12.00 0.24 -10.47
CA LEU A 172 -12.37 1.25 -9.48
C LEU A 172 -13.34 2.29 -10.06
N GLU A 173 -13.23 2.62 -11.35
CA GLU A 173 -14.21 3.49 -12.02
C GLU A 173 -15.58 2.83 -12.11
N ALA A 174 -15.61 1.53 -12.40
CA ALA A 174 -16.85 0.76 -12.43
C ALA A 174 -17.53 0.74 -11.05
N GLN A 175 -16.76 0.50 -9.97
CA GLN A 175 -17.26 0.56 -8.59
C GLN A 175 -17.77 1.97 -8.21
N ALA A 176 -17.04 3.03 -8.58
CA ALA A 176 -17.49 4.39 -8.35
C ALA A 176 -18.83 4.67 -9.04
N LEU A 177 -18.96 4.26 -10.31
CA LEU A 177 -20.17 4.43 -11.10
C LEU A 177 -21.36 3.64 -10.54
N GLU A 178 -21.13 2.39 -10.13
CA GLU A 178 -22.15 1.53 -9.51
C GLU A 178 -22.72 2.19 -8.25
N LEU A 179 -21.85 2.64 -7.34
CA LEU A 179 -22.28 3.30 -6.12
C LEU A 179 -23.00 4.63 -6.38
N LEU A 180 -22.48 5.46 -7.28
CA LEU A 180 -23.13 6.73 -7.68
C LEU A 180 -24.52 6.49 -8.28
N THR A 181 -24.68 5.42 -9.06
CA THR A 181 -25.96 5.05 -9.66
C THR A 181 -26.94 4.55 -8.61
N ALA A 182 -26.46 3.76 -7.63
CA ALA A 182 -27.29 3.22 -6.56
C ALA A 182 -27.93 4.31 -5.68
N VAL A 183 -27.23 5.44 -5.47
CA VAL A 183 -27.76 6.61 -4.73
C VAL A 183 -28.45 7.64 -5.63
N GLY A 184 -28.66 7.33 -6.91
CA GLY A 184 -29.40 8.19 -7.84
C GLY A 184 -28.67 9.48 -8.22
N HIS A 185 -27.33 9.50 -8.22
CA HIS A 185 -26.57 10.66 -8.65
C HIS A 185 -26.80 10.97 -10.14
N SER A 186 -27.39 12.13 -10.43
CA SER A 186 -27.76 12.54 -11.78
C SER A 186 -26.70 13.41 -12.50
N GLY A 187 -25.55 13.65 -11.85
CA GLY A 187 -24.41 14.39 -12.38
C GLY A 187 -24.05 15.65 -11.58
N GLY A 188 -22.85 16.17 -11.84
CA GLY A 188 -22.30 17.36 -11.17
C GLY A 188 -21.56 17.05 -9.85
N PRO A 189 -21.25 18.07 -9.02
CA PRO A 189 -20.57 17.86 -7.75
C PRO A 189 -21.37 16.97 -6.79
N VAL A 190 -20.70 15.97 -6.21
CA VAL A 190 -21.33 15.06 -5.22
C VAL A 190 -21.52 15.78 -3.89
N SER A 191 -22.75 15.91 -3.42
CA SER A 191 -23.05 16.60 -2.16
C SER A 191 -22.63 15.77 -0.94
N GLN A 192 -22.47 16.42 0.21
CA GLN A 192 -22.25 15.71 1.48
C GLN A 192 -23.42 14.76 1.81
N GLN A 193 -24.65 15.14 1.45
CA GLN A 193 -25.83 14.28 1.64
C GLN A 193 -25.72 13.00 0.81
N LEU A 194 -25.35 13.11 -0.47
CA LEU A 194 -25.16 11.92 -1.32
C LEU A 194 -24.08 10.99 -0.76
N VAL A 195 -23.00 11.52 -0.20
CA VAL A 195 -21.97 10.70 0.47
C VAL A 195 -22.52 9.99 1.72
N ALA A 196 -23.41 10.63 2.48
CA ALA A 196 -24.10 9.99 3.60
C ALA A 196 -25.10 8.92 3.14
N ASP A 197 -25.80 9.16 2.03
CA ASP A 197 -26.71 8.19 1.41
C ASP A 197 -25.93 6.97 0.90
N MET A 198 -24.71 7.16 0.37
CA MET A 198 -23.80 6.06 -0.01
C MET A 198 -23.39 5.24 1.20
N ALA A 199 -22.99 5.89 2.30
CA ALA A 199 -22.66 5.17 3.53
C ALA A 199 -23.86 4.34 4.03
N THR A 200 -25.07 4.93 4.00
CA THR A 200 -26.32 4.25 4.38
C THR A 200 -26.63 3.06 3.47
N HIS A 201 -26.45 3.22 2.15
CA HIS A 201 -26.62 2.16 1.17
C HIS A 201 -25.68 0.97 1.43
N LEU A 202 -24.45 1.25 1.89
CA LEU A 202 -23.45 0.25 2.29
C LEU A 202 -23.68 -0.33 3.69
N GLY A 203 -24.76 0.04 4.38
CA GLY A 203 -25.09 -0.45 5.72
C GLY A 203 -24.32 0.24 6.86
N PHE A 204 -23.72 1.41 6.59
CA PHE A 204 -23.02 2.21 7.60
C PHE A 204 -23.83 3.41 8.07
N SER A 205 -23.77 3.68 9.37
CA SER A 205 -24.21 4.93 9.97
C SER A 205 -23.01 5.83 10.28
N LEU A 206 -23.14 7.14 10.05
CA LEU A 206 -22.08 8.12 10.30
C LEU A 206 -22.22 8.73 11.70
N HIS A 207 -21.16 8.70 12.49
CA HIS A 207 -21.10 9.22 13.86
C HIS A 207 -19.98 10.24 13.98
N TYR A 208 -20.31 11.48 14.38
CA TYR A 208 -19.32 12.53 14.59
C TYR A 208 -18.94 12.61 16.08
N VAL A 209 -17.66 12.44 16.38
CA VAL A 209 -17.12 12.33 17.75
C VAL A 209 -15.93 13.27 17.95
N ASN A 210 -15.65 13.60 19.22
CA ASN A 210 -14.56 14.52 19.60
C ASN A 210 -13.31 13.80 20.13
N ASP A 211 -13.42 12.52 20.44
CA ASP A 211 -12.44 11.66 21.09
C ASP A 211 -11.92 10.57 20.16
N LEU A 212 -11.89 10.86 18.86
CA LEU A 212 -11.28 9.97 17.88
C LEU A 212 -9.79 9.76 18.21
N PRO A 213 -9.26 8.52 18.15
CA PRO A 213 -7.85 8.24 18.37
C PRO A 213 -6.93 9.18 17.58
N HIS A 214 -5.94 9.79 18.24
CA HIS A 214 -5.12 10.87 17.65
C HIS A 214 -4.34 10.43 16.41
N SER A 215 -4.06 9.12 16.33
CA SER A 215 -3.35 8.48 15.23
C SER A 215 -4.22 8.18 14.00
N THR A 216 -5.55 8.37 14.10
CA THR A 216 -6.51 8.00 13.05
C THR A 216 -7.21 9.22 12.44
N ARG A 217 -7.74 9.05 11.23
CA ARG A 217 -8.59 10.07 10.54
C ARG A 217 -10.07 9.74 10.60
N SER A 218 -10.38 8.47 10.76
CA SER A 218 -11.70 7.89 10.90
C SER A 218 -11.53 6.48 11.45
N VAL A 219 -12.52 5.97 12.19
CA VAL A 219 -12.55 4.59 12.65
C VAL A 219 -13.81 3.92 12.10
N THR A 220 -13.67 2.75 11.48
CA THR A 220 -14.80 1.98 10.93
C THR A 220 -15.05 0.74 11.78
N ASP A 221 -16.20 0.70 12.43
CA ASP A 221 -16.73 -0.47 13.12
C ASP A 221 -17.53 -1.33 12.14
N LYS A 222 -16.88 -2.38 11.65
CA LYS A 222 -17.50 -3.37 10.75
C LYS A 222 -18.55 -4.23 11.46
N ARG A 223 -18.47 -4.39 12.79
CA ARG A 223 -19.38 -5.25 13.56
C ARG A 223 -20.74 -4.61 13.71
N ASN A 224 -20.78 -3.31 14.01
CA ASN A 224 -22.02 -2.57 14.24
C ASN A 224 -22.43 -1.67 13.07
N GLY A 225 -21.69 -1.66 11.96
CA GLY A 225 -21.98 -0.82 10.79
C GLY A 225 -21.89 0.67 11.12
N ARG A 226 -20.80 1.11 11.75
CA ARG A 226 -20.61 2.51 12.18
C ARG A 226 -19.29 3.08 11.65
N ILE A 227 -19.32 4.32 11.17
CA ILE A 227 -18.13 5.07 10.80
C ILE A 227 -18.04 6.29 11.72
N TYR A 228 -16.98 6.34 12.52
CA TYR A 228 -16.67 7.42 13.43
C TYR A 228 -15.76 8.44 12.75
N LEU A 229 -16.13 9.71 12.82
CA LEU A 229 -15.51 10.84 12.14
C LEU A 229 -15.27 11.97 13.14
N PRO A 230 -14.21 12.78 12.96
CA PRO A 230 -13.98 13.92 13.85
C PRO A 230 -15.05 15.01 13.63
N THR A 231 -15.52 15.62 14.72
CA THR A 231 -16.42 16.79 14.65
C THR A 231 -15.72 18.03 14.08
N GLU A 232 -14.41 18.18 14.35
CA GLU A 232 -13.62 19.29 13.84
C GLU A 232 -13.38 19.14 12.33
N ARG A 233 -14.13 19.93 11.55
CA ARG A 233 -13.85 20.09 10.12
C ARG A 233 -12.54 20.86 9.97
N SER A 234 -11.50 20.19 9.46
CA SER A 234 -10.29 20.89 9.05
C SER A 234 -10.66 21.92 7.97
N ALA A 235 -10.49 23.22 8.27
CA ALA A 235 -10.90 24.32 7.40
C ALA A 235 -10.29 24.26 5.98
N SER A 236 -9.24 23.46 5.78
CA SER A 236 -8.54 23.29 4.49
C SER A 236 -8.88 22.00 3.74
N ARG A 237 -9.71 21.11 4.29
CA ARG A 237 -9.99 19.80 3.69
C ARG A 237 -11.47 19.62 3.37
N ASP A 238 -11.72 19.01 2.22
CA ASP A 238 -13.04 18.57 1.82
C ASP A 238 -13.59 17.59 2.87
N SER A 239 -14.68 17.97 3.54
CA SER A 239 -15.34 17.17 4.57
C SER A 239 -15.90 15.84 4.05
N ARG A 240 -16.08 15.70 2.73
CA ARG A 240 -16.56 14.48 2.09
C ARG A 240 -15.47 13.42 2.01
N SER A 241 -14.22 13.80 1.75
CA SER A 241 -13.14 12.85 1.45
C SER A 241 -12.87 11.85 2.57
N PRO A 242 -12.81 12.21 3.87
CA PRO A 242 -12.63 11.23 4.94
C PRO A 242 -13.77 10.19 5.02
N ILE A 243 -15.01 10.61 4.74
CA ILE A 243 -16.17 9.72 4.75
C ILE A 243 -16.05 8.70 3.63
N VAL A 244 -15.75 9.18 2.42
CA VAL A 244 -15.57 8.31 1.25
C VAL A 244 -14.37 7.38 1.44
N GLN A 245 -13.26 7.87 1.99
CA GLN A 245 -12.08 7.03 2.29
C GLN A 245 -12.41 5.90 3.27
N ALA A 246 -13.25 6.16 4.27
CA ALA A 246 -13.63 5.16 5.27
C ALA A 246 -14.37 3.96 4.65
N PHE A 247 -15.36 4.21 3.79
CA PHE A 247 -16.09 3.13 3.12
C PHE A 247 -15.43 2.64 1.82
N ALA A 248 -14.51 3.41 1.22
CA ALA A 248 -13.76 2.97 0.04
C ALA A 248 -12.89 1.73 0.34
N SER A 249 -12.27 1.67 1.52
CA SER A 249 -11.54 0.45 1.94
C SER A 249 -12.47 -0.76 2.11
N HIS A 250 -13.75 -0.54 2.45
CA HIS A 250 -14.76 -1.60 2.49
C HIS A 250 -15.16 -2.05 1.07
N LEU A 251 -15.39 -1.11 0.15
CA LEU A 251 -15.71 -1.40 -1.26
C LEU A 251 -14.62 -2.19 -1.97
N CYS A 252 -13.35 -1.84 -1.70
CA CYS A 252 -12.20 -2.56 -2.26
C CYS A 252 -11.91 -3.90 -1.54
N ALA A 253 -12.77 -4.33 -0.60
CA ALA A 253 -12.60 -5.53 0.21
C ALA A 253 -11.21 -5.60 0.89
N HIS A 254 -10.70 -4.47 1.37
CA HIS A 254 -9.38 -4.43 2.00
C HIS A 254 -9.38 -5.15 3.34
N GLU A 255 -8.44 -6.07 3.47
CA GLU A 255 -8.05 -6.71 4.73
C GLU A 255 -6.86 -5.98 5.36
N GLU A 256 -6.49 -6.40 6.57
CA GLU A 256 -5.29 -5.89 7.24
C GLU A 256 -4.05 -6.16 6.36
N PRO A 257 -3.25 -5.13 6.01
CA PRO A 257 -2.18 -5.27 5.03
C PRO A 257 -1.04 -6.15 5.56
N LYS A 258 -0.61 -7.16 4.80
CA LYS A 258 0.41 -8.12 5.26
C LYS A 258 1.82 -7.54 5.24
N ASN A 259 2.04 -6.50 4.44
CA ASN A 259 3.32 -5.82 4.29
C ASN A 259 3.13 -4.37 3.82
N TYR A 260 4.24 -3.61 3.76
CA TYR A 260 4.21 -2.20 3.39
C TYR A 260 3.75 -1.96 1.95
N ALA A 261 4.07 -2.86 1.00
CA ALA A 261 3.66 -2.74 -0.39
C ALA A 261 2.14 -2.87 -0.55
N GLU A 262 1.53 -3.82 0.18
CA GLU A 262 0.08 -3.98 0.22
C GLU A 262 -0.60 -2.77 0.85
N PHE A 263 -0.08 -2.24 1.95
CA PHE A 263 -0.58 -1.00 2.57
C PHE A 263 -0.56 0.17 1.58
N LEU A 264 0.53 0.35 0.83
CA LEU A 264 0.62 1.40 -0.19
C LEU A 264 -0.38 1.20 -1.33
N ARG A 265 -0.53 -0.04 -1.82
CA ARG A 265 -1.53 -0.38 -2.86
C ARG A 265 -2.93 -0.03 -2.39
N GLN A 266 -3.33 -0.53 -1.22
CA GLN A 266 -4.64 -0.24 -0.62
C GLN A 266 -4.86 1.28 -0.50
N ARG A 267 -3.85 2.02 -0.03
CA ARG A 267 -3.92 3.48 0.07
C ARG A 267 -4.09 4.18 -1.29
N VAL A 268 -3.47 3.69 -2.37
CA VAL A 268 -3.68 4.25 -3.71
C VAL A 268 -5.09 3.97 -4.20
N GLU A 269 -5.58 2.74 -4.04
CA GLU A 269 -6.94 2.34 -4.43
C GLU A 269 -8.00 3.16 -3.69
N THR A 270 -7.88 3.31 -2.37
CA THR A 270 -8.80 4.13 -1.56
C THR A 270 -8.81 5.59 -2.03
N ASN A 271 -7.65 6.17 -2.32
CA ASN A 271 -7.57 7.57 -2.79
C ASN A 271 -8.09 7.73 -4.22
N TYR A 272 -7.83 6.76 -5.10
CA TYR A 272 -8.36 6.74 -6.46
C TYR A 272 -9.87 6.67 -6.44
N LEU A 273 -10.44 5.68 -5.73
CA LEU A 273 -11.89 5.49 -5.63
C LEU A 273 -12.56 6.72 -5.00
N THR A 274 -11.94 7.32 -3.99
CA THR A 274 -12.41 8.59 -3.41
C THR A 274 -12.48 9.71 -4.44
N ALA A 275 -11.42 9.89 -5.24
CA ALA A 275 -11.42 10.90 -6.29
C ALA A 275 -12.42 10.58 -7.41
N ALA A 276 -12.60 9.29 -7.75
CA ALA A 276 -13.54 8.84 -8.76
C ALA A 276 -15.01 9.06 -8.36
N ILE A 277 -15.33 8.88 -7.08
CA ILE A 277 -16.65 9.19 -6.53
C ILE A 277 -16.88 10.70 -6.51
N LEU A 278 -15.92 11.50 -6.02
CA LEU A 278 -16.09 12.95 -5.89
C LEU A 278 -16.06 13.69 -7.23
N LEU A 279 -15.34 13.15 -8.22
CA LEU A 279 -15.27 13.64 -9.59
C LEU A 279 -15.61 12.50 -10.56
N PRO A 280 -16.91 12.19 -10.74
CA PRO A 280 -17.37 11.09 -11.59
C PRO A 280 -16.75 11.16 -12.98
N GLU A 281 -16.24 10.02 -13.48
CA GLU A 281 -15.51 9.95 -14.76
C GLU A 281 -16.26 10.62 -15.90
N ARG A 282 -17.55 10.27 -16.07
CA ARG A 282 -18.39 10.79 -17.16
C ARG A 282 -18.46 12.32 -17.17
N ASP A 283 -18.64 12.94 -16.00
CA ASP A 283 -18.76 14.39 -15.90
C ASP A 283 -17.42 15.09 -16.04
N ALA A 284 -16.38 14.57 -15.37
CA ALA A 284 -15.04 15.10 -15.46
C ALA A 284 -14.49 15.03 -16.90
N VAL A 285 -14.66 13.89 -17.58
CA VAL A 285 -14.24 13.71 -18.98
C VAL A 285 -15.02 14.61 -19.92
N ARG A 286 -16.34 14.76 -19.73
CA ARG A 286 -17.16 15.69 -20.53
C ARG A 286 -16.63 17.13 -20.41
N MET A 287 -16.43 17.60 -19.18
CA MET A 287 -15.91 18.93 -18.90
C MET A 287 -14.51 19.13 -19.48
N LEU A 288 -13.61 18.16 -19.29
CA LEU A 288 -12.24 18.22 -19.80
C LEU A 288 -12.18 18.16 -21.34
N THR A 289 -13.06 17.40 -21.98
CA THR A 289 -13.15 17.33 -23.45
C THR A 289 -13.61 18.65 -24.04
N GLU A 290 -14.62 19.29 -23.42
CA GLU A 290 -15.05 20.64 -23.80
C GLU A 290 -13.91 21.65 -23.59
N ALA A 291 -13.24 21.61 -22.44
CA ALA A 291 -12.10 22.47 -22.15
C ALA A 291 -10.93 22.23 -23.13
N LYS A 292 -10.66 21.00 -23.54
CA LYS A 292 -9.65 20.65 -24.54
C LYS A 292 -9.99 21.28 -25.90
N THR A 293 -11.25 21.16 -26.33
CA THR A 293 -11.75 21.75 -27.58
C THR A 293 -11.57 23.26 -27.59
N LEU A 294 -11.86 23.90 -26.47
CA LEU A 294 -11.70 25.35 -26.26
C LEU A 294 -10.28 25.76 -25.85
N ARG A 295 -9.32 24.82 -25.80
CA ARG A 295 -7.92 25.06 -25.43
C ARG A 295 -7.77 25.77 -24.08
N ARG A 296 -8.51 25.33 -23.06
CA ARG A 296 -8.58 25.97 -21.74
C ARG A 296 -8.58 25.00 -20.57
N ILE A 297 -7.99 23.80 -20.72
CA ILE A 297 -7.86 22.85 -19.60
C ILE A 297 -7.18 23.55 -18.41
N SER A 298 -7.79 23.41 -17.23
CA SER A 298 -7.36 24.01 -15.98
C SER A 298 -7.77 23.12 -14.80
N MET A 299 -6.86 22.95 -13.84
CA MET A 299 -7.11 22.18 -12.62
C MET A 299 -7.99 22.96 -11.65
N GLU A 300 -7.91 24.29 -11.70
CA GLU A 300 -8.75 25.22 -10.94
C GLU A 300 -10.21 25.11 -11.38
N ASP A 301 -10.46 25.06 -12.70
CA ASP A 301 -11.81 24.87 -13.22
C ASP A 301 -12.38 23.52 -12.75
N LEU A 302 -11.60 22.43 -12.79
CA LEU A 302 -12.00 21.12 -12.21
C LEU A 302 -12.27 21.20 -10.71
N ARG A 303 -11.35 21.82 -9.95
CA ARG A 303 -11.47 22.00 -8.51
C ARG A 303 -12.78 22.71 -8.15
N ASP A 304 -13.07 23.80 -8.84
CA ASP A 304 -14.23 24.66 -8.56
C ASP A 304 -15.53 23.98 -9.00
N ALA A 305 -15.55 23.30 -10.15
CA ALA A 305 -16.73 22.59 -10.65
C ALA A 305 -17.17 21.42 -9.74
N PHE A 306 -16.21 20.73 -9.10
CA PHE A 306 -16.50 19.59 -8.22
C PHE A 306 -16.37 19.90 -6.72
N ALA A 307 -16.04 21.14 -6.37
CA ALA A 307 -15.83 21.64 -5.01
C ALA A 307 -14.79 20.84 -4.19
N VAL A 308 -13.74 20.33 -4.83
CA VAL A 308 -12.67 19.52 -4.20
C VAL A 308 -11.43 20.36 -3.91
N SER A 309 -10.39 19.77 -3.29
CA SER A 309 -9.08 20.44 -3.16
C SER A 309 -8.33 20.48 -4.51
N TYR A 310 -7.34 21.37 -4.62
CA TYR A 310 -6.51 21.43 -5.82
C TYR A 310 -5.69 20.13 -5.98
N GLU A 311 -5.16 19.55 -4.88
CA GLU A 311 -4.53 18.23 -4.89
C GLU A 311 -5.45 17.13 -5.44
N THR A 312 -6.73 17.11 -5.04
CA THR A 312 -7.69 16.09 -5.50
C THR A 312 -8.00 16.27 -6.99
N ALA A 313 -8.22 17.50 -7.45
CA ALA A 313 -8.45 17.80 -8.86
C ALA A 313 -7.22 17.44 -9.73
N ALA A 314 -6.01 17.75 -9.25
CA ALA A 314 -4.76 17.41 -9.92
C ALA A 314 -4.56 15.90 -10.04
N HIS A 315 -4.77 15.13 -8.96
CA HIS A 315 -4.72 13.67 -8.99
C HIS A 315 -5.78 13.09 -9.91
N ARG A 316 -7.03 13.57 -9.84
CA ARG A 316 -8.09 13.08 -10.72
C ARG A 316 -7.75 13.34 -12.19
N PHE A 317 -7.19 14.50 -12.50
CA PHE A 317 -6.72 14.79 -13.84
C PHE A 317 -5.66 13.78 -14.29
N THR A 318 -4.71 13.39 -13.45
CA THR A 318 -3.70 12.38 -13.83
C THR A 318 -4.28 10.97 -14.00
N ASN A 319 -5.48 10.68 -13.49
CA ASN A 319 -6.17 9.43 -13.76
C ASN A 319 -6.84 9.42 -15.14
N LEU A 320 -7.33 10.58 -15.60
CA LEU A 320 -8.16 10.69 -16.80
C LEU A 320 -7.42 11.22 -18.03
N ALA A 321 -6.37 12.02 -17.85
CA ALA A 321 -5.73 12.79 -18.92
C ALA A 321 -5.21 11.90 -20.06
N THR A 322 -4.49 10.83 -19.73
CA THR A 322 -3.92 9.95 -20.75
C THR A 322 -5.00 9.02 -21.29
N ALA A 323 -5.68 8.29 -20.40
CA ALA A 323 -6.66 7.27 -20.78
C ALA A 323 -7.87 7.80 -21.57
N ARG A 324 -8.29 9.06 -21.32
CA ARG A 324 -9.50 9.65 -21.93
C ARG A 324 -9.24 10.85 -22.82
N LEU A 325 -8.11 11.53 -22.67
CA LEU A 325 -7.77 12.71 -23.47
C LEU A 325 -6.51 12.52 -24.31
N ASP A 326 -5.79 11.40 -24.23
CA ASP A 326 -4.54 11.18 -24.96
C ASP A 326 -3.51 12.31 -24.70
N ILE A 327 -3.41 12.72 -23.42
CA ILE A 327 -2.44 13.71 -22.96
C ILE A 327 -1.59 13.03 -21.88
N PRO A 328 -0.32 12.71 -22.15
CA PRO A 328 0.60 12.23 -21.12
C PRO A 328 0.94 13.38 -20.17
N VAL A 329 1.11 13.05 -18.89
CA VAL A 329 1.26 14.02 -17.79
C VAL A 329 2.31 13.58 -16.78
N HIS A 330 2.74 14.54 -15.97
CA HIS A 330 3.40 14.27 -14.70
C HIS A 330 2.77 15.09 -13.57
N PHE A 331 2.90 14.56 -12.37
CA PHE A 331 2.45 15.16 -11.12
C PHE A 331 3.58 15.14 -10.11
N MET A 332 3.69 16.21 -9.32
CA MET A 332 4.54 16.22 -8.15
C MET A 332 3.93 17.02 -7.01
N LYS A 333 4.17 16.53 -5.80
CA LYS A 333 3.96 17.27 -4.56
C LYS A 333 5.30 17.49 -3.88
N VAL A 334 5.64 18.74 -3.63
CA VAL A 334 6.98 19.14 -3.13
C VAL A 334 6.83 20.02 -1.90
N HIS A 335 7.59 19.75 -0.85
CA HIS A 335 7.65 20.61 0.34
C HIS A 335 8.48 21.88 0.06
N GLU A 336 8.29 22.97 0.81
CA GLU A 336 9.06 24.23 0.65
C GLU A 336 10.59 24.05 0.70
N SER A 337 11.10 23.05 1.42
CA SER A 337 12.52 22.66 1.42
C SER A 337 13.01 22.19 0.04
N GLY A 338 12.08 21.73 -0.79
CA GLY A 338 12.29 21.11 -2.08
C GLY A 338 12.27 19.59 -2.11
N THR A 339 11.94 18.97 -0.99
CA THR A 339 11.81 17.52 -0.90
C THR A 339 10.56 17.05 -1.65
N ILE A 340 10.73 16.09 -2.56
CA ILE A 340 9.60 15.45 -3.24
C ILE A 340 8.90 14.52 -2.26
N ILE A 341 7.59 14.72 -2.09
CA ILE A 341 6.73 13.95 -1.19
C ILE A 341 5.92 12.91 -1.95
N LYS A 342 5.47 13.27 -3.16
CA LYS A 342 4.78 12.38 -4.09
C LYS A 342 5.17 12.74 -5.52
N ALA A 343 5.28 11.74 -6.38
CA ALA A 343 5.51 11.94 -7.81
C ALA A 343 4.79 10.86 -8.62
N TYR A 344 4.36 11.22 -9.82
CA TYR A 344 3.84 10.31 -10.84
C TYR A 344 4.17 10.86 -12.22
N GLU A 345 4.48 9.98 -13.18
CA GLU A 345 4.74 10.36 -14.55
C GLU A 345 4.41 9.26 -15.56
N ASN A 346 3.93 9.67 -16.73
CA ASN A 346 3.90 8.86 -17.94
C ASN A 346 4.29 9.64 -19.20
N ASP A 347 4.89 10.82 -19.04
CA ASP A 347 5.24 11.75 -20.13
C ASP A 347 6.75 11.85 -20.42
N ASN A 348 7.52 10.90 -19.90
CA ASN A 348 8.97 10.80 -20.01
C ASN A 348 9.77 11.93 -19.33
N VAL A 349 9.14 12.74 -18.48
CA VAL A 349 9.90 13.61 -17.58
C VAL A 349 10.81 12.77 -16.69
N ARG A 350 11.99 13.29 -16.36
CA ARG A 350 12.94 12.63 -15.47
C ARG A 350 12.96 13.33 -14.12
N PHE A 351 12.33 12.70 -13.13
CA PHE A 351 12.46 13.14 -11.75
C PHE A 351 13.88 12.88 -11.23
N PRO A 352 14.38 13.70 -10.28
CA PRO A 352 15.57 13.34 -9.54
C PRO A 352 15.31 12.05 -8.77
N SER A 353 16.27 11.13 -8.82
CA SER A 353 16.25 9.91 -8.05
C SER A 353 17.55 9.77 -7.24
N ASP A 354 17.50 8.96 -6.19
CA ASP A 354 18.70 8.48 -5.50
C ASP A 354 19.40 7.36 -6.30
N ALA A 355 20.48 6.80 -5.74
CA ALA A 355 21.25 5.73 -6.37
C ALA A 355 20.44 4.43 -6.58
N LEU A 356 19.33 4.26 -5.87
CA LEU A 356 18.44 3.10 -5.95
C LEU A 356 17.20 3.38 -6.83
N GLY A 357 17.10 4.58 -7.41
CA GLY A 357 15.98 4.97 -8.27
C GLY A 357 14.76 5.50 -7.52
N ALA A 358 14.82 5.68 -6.20
CA ALA A 358 13.73 6.27 -5.43
C ALA A 358 13.65 7.79 -5.67
N VAL A 359 12.44 8.31 -5.87
CA VAL A 359 12.21 9.73 -6.17
C VAL A 359 11.77 10.49 -4.92
N GLU A 360 10.90 9.88 -4.12
CA GLU A 360 10.43 10.43 -2.85
C GLU A 360 11.61 10.64 -1.90
N GLY A 361 11.64 11.80 -1.24
CA GLY A 361 12.74 12.22 -0.36
C GLY A 361 13.90 12.93 -1.07
N THR A 362 13.97 12.88 -2.40
CA THR A 362 15.00 13.62 -3.15
C THR A 362 14.62 15.09 -3.33
N THR A 363 15.61 15.92 -3.68
CA THR A 363 15.40 17.36 -3.89
C THR A 363 15.14 17.67 -5.36
N VAL A 364 14.00 18.29 -5.66
CA VAL A 364 13.67 18.77 -7.00
C VAL A 364 14.51 20.00 -7.40
N CYS A 365 14.78 20.14 -8.70
CA CYS A 365 15.54 21.26 -9.27
C CYS A 365 14.93 22.62 -8.87
N ARG A 366 15.77 23.59 -8.46
CA ARG A 366 15.34 24.95 -8.08
C ARG A 366 14.64 25.69 -9.22
N SER A 367 14.99 25.38 -10.46
CA SER A 367 14.40 25.99 -11.65
C SER A 367 13.08 25.35 -12.08
N TRP A 368 12.64 24.26 -11.47
CA TRP A 368 11.36 23.63 -11.80
C TRP A 368 10.20 24.39 -11.15
N THR A 369 9.07 24.49 -11.85
CA THR A 369 7.82 25.11 -11.41
C THR A 369 7.39 24.73 -9.98
N ALA A 370 7.63 23.49 -9.54
CA ALA A 370 7.30 23.07 -8.17
C ALA A 370 8.19 23.68 -7.09
N ARG A 371 9.34 24.28 -7.45
CA ARG A 371 10.20 25.08 -6.56
C ARG A 371 9.99 26.57 -6.75
N THR A 372 9.98 27.04 -7.97
CA THR A 372 9.92 28.48 -8.27
C THR A 372 8.64 29.12 -7.74
N VAL A 373 7.55 28.36 -7.66
CA VAL A 373 6.27 28.85 -7.12
C VAL A 373 6.38 29.40 -5.68
N PHE A 374 7.31 28.90 -4.86
CA PHE A 374 7.50 29.39 -3.49
C PHE A 374 8.10 30.80 -3.41
N ASP A 375 8.81 31.21 -4.46
CA ASP A 375 9.45 32.54 -4.57
C ASP A 375 8.49 33.59 -5.16
N VAL A 376 7.27 33.19 -5.58
CA VAL A 376 6.27 34.08 -6.17
C VAL A 376 5.45 34.78 -5.09
N GLU A 377 5.24 36.09 -5.25
CA GLU A 377 4.46 36.90 -4.31
C GLU A 377 2.96 36.54 -4.33
N ASP A 378 2.38 36.33 -5.52
CA ASP A 378 1.01 35.84 -5.67
C ASP A 378 0.93 34.34 -5.35
N ARG A 379 0.41 34.05 -4.15
CA ARG A 379 0.20 32.69 -3.65
C ARG A 379 -1.22 32.18 -3.89
N PHE A 380 -2.11 33.00 -4.46
CA PHE A 380 -3.51 32.65 -4.67
C PHE A 380 -3.76 32.06 -6.06
N SER A 381 -3.15 32.65 -7.10
CA SER A 381 -3.26 32.16 -8.48
C SER A 381 -2.36 30.95 -8.71
N ALA A 382 -2.69 30.12 -9.70
CA ALA A 382 -1.75 29.09 -10.12
C ALA A 382 -0.60 29.72 -10.91
N TRP A 383 0.60 29.22 -10.66
CA TRP A 383 1.81 29.64 -11.34
C TRP A 383 2.07 28.75 -12.56
N TYR A 384 2.15 29.36 -13.74
CA TYR A 384 2.44 28.68 -15.01
C TYR A 384 3.87 28.98 -15.45
N GLN A 385 4.63 27.95 -15.81
CA GLN A 385 6.01 28.11 -16.25
C GLN A 385 6.42 27.02 -17.24
N TYR A 386 7.19 27.41 -18.26
CA TYR A 386 7.95 26.47 -19.08
C TYR A 386 9.32 26.19 -18.46
N THR A 387 9.70 24.92 -18.40
CA THR A 387 11.02 24.49 -17.95
C THR A 387 11.69 23.68 -19.06
N ASP A 388 12.77 24.22 -19.61
CA ASP A 388 13.60 23.52 -20.59
C ASP A 388 14.59 22.61 -19.86
N MET A 389 14.53 21.31 -20.14
CA MET A 389 15.38 20.28 -19.54
C MET A 389 16.13 19.49 -20.62
N PRO A 390 17.21 18.76 -20.28
CA PRO A 390 17.89 17.90 -21.25
C PRO A 390 16.98 16.84 -21.88
N ALA A 391 15.94 16.40 -21.15
CA ALA A 391 14.96 15.44 -21.63
C ALA A 391 13.86 16.05 -22.52
N GLY A 392 13.76 17.38 -22.58
CA GLY A 392 12.71 18.10 -23.33
C GLY A 392 12.18 19.33 -22.59
N SER A 393 11.30 20.06 -23.24
CA SER A 393 10.61 21.23 -22.67
C SER A 393 9.25 20.82 -22.09
N PHE A 394 9.01 21.20 -20.85
CA PHE A 394 7.77 20.90 -20.13
C PHE A 394 7.08 22.18 -19.68
N TRP A 395 5.77 22.22 -19.75
CA TRP A 395 4.96 23.27 -19.14
C TRP A 395 4.30 22.69 -17.90
N CYS A 396 4.33 23.43 -16.78
CA CYS A 396 3.68 23.01 -15.55
C CYS A 396 2.84 24.14 -14.98
N THR A 397 1.74 23.76 -14.32
CA THR A 397 0.96 24.60 -13.41
C THR A 397 1.26 24.17 -11.97
N SER A 398 1.48 25.11 -11.07
CA SER A 398 1.72 24.85 -9.65
C SER A 398 0.89 25.76 -8.75
N ARG A 399 0.43 25.21 -7.61
CA ARG A 399 -0.24 25.98 -6.54
C ARG A 399 0.32 25.57 -5.18
N ILE A 400 0.42 26.53 -4.26
CA ILE A 400 0.82 26.27 -2.87
C ILE A 400 -0.41 25.89 -2.04
N GLU A 401 -0.29 24.82 -1.26
CA GLU A 401 -1.23 24.40 -0.23
C GLU A 401 -0.52 24.37 1.14
N LYS A 402 -1.24 24.77 2.19
CA LYS A 402 -0.74 24.78 3.57
C LYS A 402 -1.16 23.50 4.30
N ALA A 403 -0.23 22.88 5.00
CA ALA A 403 -0.51 21.79 5.92
C ALA A 403 0.19 22.00 7.27
N LYS A 404 -0.06 21.13 8.25
CA LYS A 404 0.50 21.24 9.61
C LYS A 404 2.04 21.26 9.64
N GLU A 405 2.67 20.57 8.68
CA GLU A 405 4.11 20.35 8.60
C GLU A 405 4.85 21.42 7.78
N GLY A 406 4.13 22.32 7.09
CA GLY A 406 4.72 23.34 6.23
C GLY A 406 3.89 23.67 4.99
N GLU A 407 4.50 24.40 4.07
CA GLU A 407 3.93 24.69 2.76
C GLU A 407 4.34 23.64 1.72
N TYR A 408 3.39 23.25 0.88
CA TYR A 408 3.59 22.27 -0.17
C TYR A 408 3.14 22.85 -1.50
N SER A 409 3.90 22.63 -2.57
CA SER A 409 3.45 22.88 -3.93
C SER A 409 2.85 21.60 -4.50
N VAL A 410 1.72 21.75 -5.18
CA VAL A 410 1.10 20.70 -5.99
C VAL A 410 1.23 21.14 -7.44
N SER A 411 1.90 20.34 -8.25
CA SER A 411 2.20 20.67 -9.64
C SER A 411 1.76 19.56 -10.59
N VAL A 412 1.17 19.98 -11.72
CA VAL A 412 0.84 19.13 -12.86
C VAL A 412 1.55 19.70 -14.07
N GLY A 413 2.19 18.85 -14.86
CA GLY A 413 2.86 19.26 -16.08
C GLY A 413 2.63 18.31 -17.24
N VAL A 414 2.94 18.83 -18.43
CA VAL A 414 2.85 18.12 -19.71
C VAL A 414 4.03 18.48 -20.62
N PRO A 415 4.37 17.61 -21.59
CA PRO A 415 5.32 17.95 -22.63
C PRO A 415 4.84 19.13 -23.48
N PHE A 416 5.79 19.90 -24.04
CA PHE A 416 5.51 21.07 -24.86
C PHE A 416 4.45 20.86 -25.97
N ALA A 417 4.43 19.66 -26.59
CA ALA A 417 3.49 19.31 -27.66
C ALA A 417 2.01 19.37 -27.24
N HIS A 418 1.71 19.18 -25.95
CA HIS A 418 0.33 19.14 -25.43
C HIS A 418 -0.13 20.47 -24.81
N VAL A 419 0.76 21.46 -24.67
CA VAL A 419 0.50 22.73 -23.97
C VAL A 419 -0.59 23.57 -24.64
N LYS A 420 -0.77 23.41 -25.96
CA LYS A 420 -1.84 24.07 -26.74
C LYS A 420 -3.25 23.86 -26.18
N TRP A 421 -3.48 22.84 -25.35
CA TRP A 421 -4.78 22.52 -24.75
C TRP A 421 -5.05 23.23 -23.42
N PHE A 422 -4.03 23.84 -22.80
CA PHE A 422 -4.11 24.34 -21.44
C PHE A 422 -4.30 25.86 -21.38
N ARG A 423 -4.96 26.32 -20.31
CA ARG A 423 -4.94 27.73 -19.88
C ARG A 423 -3.55 28.05 -19.33
N GLY A 424 -3.11 29.31 -19.44
CA GLY A 424 -1.79 29.72 -18.94
C GLY A 424 -0.62 29.38 -19.88
N ARG A 425 -0.89 28.85 -21.07
CA ARG A 425 0.12 28.59 -22.11
C ARG A 425 0.85 29.84 -22.61
N GLU A 426 0.23 31.02 -22.51
CA GLU A 426 0.81 32.29 -22.96
C GLU A 426 1.80 32.87 -21.92
N THR A 427 2.10 32.12 -20.85
CA THR A 427 3.04 32.55 -19.82
C THR A 427 4.42 32.89 -20.41
N ALA A 428 4.95 34.04 -20.00
CA ALA A 428 6.31 34.45 -20.31
C ALA A 428 7.35 33.82 -19.37
N ASN A 429 6.90 33.15 -18.29
CA ASN A 429 7.77 32.53 -17.31
C ASN A 429 8.48 31.33 -17.92
N ARG A 430 9.80 31.44 -18.05
CA ARG A 430 10.66 30.37 -18.55
C ARG A 430 11.84 30.16 -17.62
N ALA A 431 12.19 28.90 -17.40
CA ALA A 431 13.38 28.52 -16.67
C ALA A 431 14.14 27.44 -17.45
N VAL A 432 15.45 27.38 -17.26
CA VAL A 432 16.30 26.35 -17.84
C VAL A 432 16.85 25.51 -16.69
N SER A 433 16.60 24.20 -16.73
CA SER A 433 17.21 23.24 -15.84
C SER A 433 18.28 22.46 -16.60
N LYS A 434 19.48 22.39 -16.03
CA LYS A 434 20.56 21.51 -16.52
C LYS A 434 20.62 20.20 -15.72
N CYS A 435 19.70 19.96 -14.78
CA CYS A 435 19.65 18.70 -14.04
C CYS A 435 19.52 17.51 -15.02
N PRO A 436 20.24 16.40 -14.79
CA PRO A 436 20.87 15.98 -13.54
C PRO A 436 22.30 16.49 -13.26
N ASP A 437 22.85 17.41 -14.06
CA ASP A 437 24.14 18.05 -13.78
C ASP A 437 24.17 18.63 -12.35
N GLU A 438 25.16 18.21 -11.55
CA GLU A 438 25.29 18.63 -10.15
C GLU A 438 25.46 20.14 -10.01
N SER A 439 26.13 20.78 -10.98
CA SER A 439 26.37 22.23 -11.00
C SER A 439 25.09 23.04 -11.17
N CYS A 440 24.00 22.43 -11.63
CA CYS A 440 22.72 23.11 -11.81
C CYS A 440 22.12 23.57 -10.49
N CYS A 441 22.04 22.66 -9.50
CA CYS A 441 21.30 22.91 -8.25
C CYS A 441 21.82 22.13 -7.04
N ARG A 442 22.64 21.08 -7.23
CA ARG A 442 23.07 20.18 -6.14
C ARG A 442 24.38 20.64 -5.50
N ARG A 443 25.29 21.20 -6.29
CA ARG A 443 26.54 21.80 -5.85
C ARG A 443 26.40 23.32 -5.78
N ALA A 444 26.92 23.92 -4.71
CA ALA A 444 27.00 25.37 -4.63
C ALA A 444 27.96 25.92 -5.70
N PRO A 445 27.66 27.08 -6.31
CA PRO A 445 28.59 27.77 -7.21
C PRO A 445 29.97 27.95 -6.58
N ASP A 446 31.04 27.79 -7.36
CA ASP A 446 32.42 27.78 -6.84
C ASP A 446 32.81 29.08 -6.11
N ASN A 447 32.26 30.22 -6.51
CA ASN A 447 32.47 31.50 -5.82
C ASN A 447 31.86 31.52 -4.40
N LEU A 448 30.67 30.93 -4.22
CA LEU A 448 30.02 30.81 -2.93
C LEU A 448 30.69 29.74 -2.06
N ALA A 449 31.04 28.59 -2.67
CA ALA A 449 31.75 27.52 -1.99
C ALA A 449 33.13 27.98 -1.49
N GLY A 450 33.91 28.67 -2.33
CA GLY A 450 35.21 29.22 -1.95
C GLY A 450 35.13 30.23 -0.80
N ARG A 451 34.05 31.01 -0.73
CA ARG A 451 33.85 32.00 0.34
C ARG A 451 33.37 31.37 1.66
N TRP A 452 32.55 30.33 1.62
CA TRP A 452 31.79 29.88 2.80
C TRP A 452 32.03 28.43 3.24
N ALA A 453 32.58 27.54 2.41
CA ALA A 453 32.65 26.10 2.71
C ALA A 453 33.42 25.78 4.01
N GLY A 454 34.47 26.55 4.34
CA GLY A 454 35.21 26.42 5.60
C GLY A 454 34.81 27.44 6.69
N GLN A 455 33.88 28.35 6.39
CA GLN A 455 33.44 29.43 7.29
C GLN A 455 31.98 29.31 7.72
N SER A 456 31.31 28.21 7.35
CA SER A 456 29.91 27.96 7.68
C SER A 456 29.77 26.68 8.48
N TRP A 457 29.02 26.76 9.58
CA TRP A 457 28.67 25.60 10.40
C TRP A 457 27.15 25.58 10.59
N PRO A 458 26.41 24.89 9.71
CA PRO A 458 24.96 24.83 9.82
C PRO A 458 24.56 23.94 11.00
N ALA A 459 23.81 24.48 11.96
CA ALA A 459 23.09 23.68 12.93
C ALA A 459 21.83 23.10 12.25
N ALA A 460 21.90 21.84 11.84
CA ALA A 460 20.80 21.18 11.15
C ALA A 460 19.57 21.07 12.06
N ARG A 461 18.40 21.45 11.53
CA ARG A 461 17.12 21.06 12.14
C ARG A 461 16.88 19.60 11.80
N THR A 462 16.80 18.73 12.80
CA THR A 462 16.43 17.33 12.58
C THR A 462 14.93 17.26 12.27
N PRO A 463 14.52 16.81 11.07
CA PRO A 463 13.11 16.62 10.76
C PRO A 463 12.50 15.65 11.78
N THR A 464 11.34 15.99 12.34
CA THR A 464 10.64 15.14 13.32
C THR A 464 10.37 13.73 12.77
N SER A 465 10.20 13.61 11.45
CA SER A 465 10.02 12.35 10.72
C SER A 465 11.27 11.45 10.64
N LEU A 466 12.47 11.97 10.95
CA LEU A 466 13.71 11.18 11.01
C LEU A 466 13.97 10.60 12.41
N LEU A 467 13.33 11.14 13.45
CA LEU A 467 13.50 10.72 14.85
C LEU A 467 12.31 9.95 15.40
N ALA A 468 11.11 10.15 14.84
CA ALA A 468 9.95 9.36 15.19
C ALA A 468 10.04 8.01 14.47
N ALA A 469 10.42 6.96 15.20
CA ALA A 469 9.98 5.62 14.82
C ALA A 469 8.45 5.71 14.69
N LEU A 470 7.92 5.44 13.50
CA LEU A 470 6.47 5.34 13.32
C LEU A 470 5.97 4.32 14.34
N PRO A 471 4.88 4.60 15.09
CA PRO A 471 4.22 3.60 15.94
C PRO A 471 4.16 2.25 15.22
N THR A 472 4.71 1.24 15.88
CA THR A 472 4.90 -0.11 15.35
C THR A 472 3.57 -0.84 15.33
N GLY A 473 3.19 -1.37 14.17
CA GLY A 473 1.95 -2.11 13.96
C GLY A 473 1.70 -2.33 12.47
N THR A 474 0.68 -3.11 12.14
CA THR A 474 0.35 -3.47 10.75
C THR A 474 -0.05 -2.26 9.90
N PHE A 475 -0.61 -1.23 10.54
CA PHE A 475 -0.81 0.10 9.97
C PHE A 475 0.25 1.06 10.51
N PRO A 476 1.20 1.53 9.69
CA PRO A 476 2.27 2.40 10.17
C PRO A 476 1.71 3.67 10.81
N GLY A 477 2.00 3.88 12.10
CA GLY A 477 1.62 5.09 12.82
C GLY A 477 0.26 5.08 13.52
N VAL A 478 -0.46 3.95 13.54
CA VAL A 478 -1.73 3.79 14.27
C VAL A 478 -1.52 2.96 15.53
N ASP A 479 -2.00 3.45 16.68
CA ASP A 479 -2.04 2.66 17.92
C ASP A 479 -3.30 1.80 17.94
N GLN A 480 -3.13 0.48 17.80
CA GLN A 480 -4.27 -0.45 17.79
C GLN A 480 -4.99 -0.50 19.14
N THR A 481 -4.28 -0.29 20.25
CA THR A 481 -4.88 -0.33 21.60
C THR A 481 -5.86 0.84 21.74
N GLU A 482 -5.43 2.04 21.36
CA GLU A 482 -6.26 3.25 21.37
C GLU A 482 -7.53 3.06 20.52
N VAL A 483 -7.40 2.41 19.35
CA VAL A 483 -8.54 2.10 18.47
C VAL A 483 -9.50 1.08 19.10
N TYR A 484 -9.01 0.01 19.71
CA TYR A 484 -9.87 -1.00 20.34
C TYR A 484 -10.56 -0.48 21.59
N GLU A 485 -9.86 0.28 22.44
CA GLU A 485 -10.47 0.93 23.60
C GLU A 485 -11.56 1.93 23.18
N PHE A 486 -11.30 2.71 22.12
CA PHE A 486 -12.30 3.61 21.53
C PHE A 486 -13.54 2.86 21.03
N LEU A 487 -13.35 1.74 20.32
CA LEU A 487 -14.46 0.93 19.80
C LEU A 487 -15.28 0.29 20.92
N GLU A 488 -14.64 -0.21 21.98
CA GLU A 488 -15.33 -0.76 23.15
C GLU A 488 -16.17 0.32 23.84
N ALA A 489 -15.61 1.52 24.03
CA ALA A 489 -16.32 2.65 24.64
C ALA A 489 -17.52 3.14 23.82
N HIS A 490 -17.47 2.99 22.49
CA HIS A 490 -18.52 3.44 21.56
C HIS A 490 -19.44 2.33 21.07
N SER A 491 -19.21 1.08 21.50
CA SER A 491 -20.05 -0.06 21.13
C SER A 491 -21.46 0.17 21.68
N PRO A 492 -22.52 -0.01 20.86
CA PRO A 492 -23.87 -0.07 21.41
C PRO A 492 -23.96 -1.25 22.40
N HIS A 493 -24.54 -0.98 23.57
CA HIS A 493 -24.91 -2.01 24.54
C HIS A 493 -26.06 -2.88 24.04
#